data_AF-A0A1I1LXF5-F1
#
_entry.id   AF-A0A1I1LXF5-F1
#
_cell.length_a   1.000
_cell.length_b   1.000
_cell.length_c   1.000
_cell.angle_alpha   90.00
_cell.angle_beta   90.00
_cell.angle_gamma   90.00
#
_symmetry.space_group_name_H-M   'P 1'
#
loop_
_entity.id
_entity.type
_entity.pdbx_description
1 polymer ?
#
loop_
_entity_poly.entity_id
_entity_poly.type
_entity_poly.pdbx_seq_one_letter_code
_entity_poly.pdbx_strand_id
1 'polypeptide(L)'
;MDNYYQILGVDMRATPDEIKSAYKRMAMQYHPDRHQGSKFHEEYFKQIVEAYQTLSDPAARNRYDMKLFYRAVTDAVKPPPRPYGTAHEYGQAAHNRYRPATPDEEKAETGWGLQKVAIALLVVVSLVMLGYWCVQLYGRYQAEKAYKAGDIVAALGYDATFAPANFAKAQQLLAKRQPSEAMPYFDAAIQHADRTQPNYYRGRALCYVKLRQYEQATSDLQTVLRVAPQNDTALYELADLQVFVQNRPDLALPNLDKLLKMKPLYYDALFAKGYALLQMQRYDSANFYLEKAREANNTQAEVFYYQGFVKKALGDTAQARAAWQQAAALGFPESRIPKKIY
;
A
#
# COMPACT_ATOMS: atom_id res chain seq x y z
N MET A 1 -44.21 13.33 -0.65
CA MET A 1 -43.47 12.47 -1.61
C MET A 1 -42.71 11.49 -0.77
N ASP A 2 -43.14 10.24 -0.84
CA ASP A 2 -42.59 9.16 -0.03
C ASP A 2 -41.19 8.83 -0.53
N ASN A 3 -40.29 8.46 0.38
CA ASN A 3 -38.95 8.06 0.01
C ASN A 3 -38.94 6.60 -0.52
N TYR A 4 -37.87 6.20 -1.22
CA TYR A 4 -37.79 4.87 -1.85
C TYR A 4 -37.85 3.72 -0.83
N TYR A 5 -37.42 3.94 0.42
CA TYR A 5 -37.55 2.97 1.51
C TYR A 5 -39.01 2.79 1.94
N GLN A 6 -39.77 3.88 2.01
CA GLN A 6 -41.21 3.88 2.30
C GLN A 6 -42.01 3.24 1.17
N ILE A 7 -41.64 3.50 -0.09
CA ILE A 7 -42.26 2.89 -1.27
C ILE A 7 -42.10 1.36 -1.29
N LEU A 8 -40.92 0.85 -0.89
CA LEU A 8 -40.69 -0.60 -0.75
C LEU A 8 -41.15 -1.17 0.61
N GLY A 9 -41.51 -0.31 1.57
CA GLY A 9 -41.91 -0.71 2.92
C GLY A 9 -40.78 -1.38 3.72
N VAL A 10 -39.55 -0.89 3.57
CA VAL A 10 -38.35 -1.42 4.25
C VAL A 10 -37.66 -0.34 5.08
N ASP A 11 -36.92 -0.75 6.11
CA ASP A 11 -36.13 0.17 6.93
C ASP A 11 -34.92 0.72 6.14
N MET A 12 -34.43 1.91 6.50
CA MET A 12 -33.24 2.50 5.87
C MET A 12 -31.97 1.65 6.08
N ARG A 13 -31.95 0.78 7.09
CA ARG A 13 -30.88 -0.18 7.38
C ARG A 13 -31.08 -1.55 6.72
N ALA A 14 -32.11 -1.72 5.91
CA ALA A 14 -32.42 -3.00 5.26
C ALA A 14 -31.23 -3.52 4.43
N THR A 15 -30.99 -4.82 4.54
CA THR A 15 -29.98 -5.55 3.77
C THR A 15 -30.38 -5.66 2.30
N PRO A 16 -29.43 -5.91 1.37
CA PRO A 16 -29.75 -6.09 -0.04
C PRO A 16 -30.79 -7.20 -0.31
N ASP A 17 -30.76 -8.28 0.49
CA ASP A 17 -31.69 -9.40 0.37
C ASP A 17 -33.11 -9.03 0.83
N GLU A 18 -33.24 -8.21 1.87
CA GLU A 18 -34.52 -7.67 2.33
C GLU A 18 -35.12 -6.71 1.30
N ILE A 19 -34.31 -5.85 0.69
CA ILE A 19 -34.73 -4.92 -0.37
C ILE A 19 -35.23 -5.70 -1.59
N LYS A 20 -34.51 -6.74 -2.01
CA LYS A 20 -34.89 -7.63 -3.12
C LYS A 20 -36.18 -8.39 -2.82
N SER A 21 -36.36 -8.85 -1.59
CA SER A 21 -37.55 -9.57 -1.16
C SER A 21 -38.79 -8.66 -1.08
N ALA A 22 -38.60 -7.42 -0.63
CA ALA A 22 -39.65 -6.40 -0.60
C ALA A 22 -40.10 -5.98 -2.00
N TYR A 23 -39.15 -5.74 -2.92
CA TYR A 23 -39.45 -5.46 -4.33
C TYR A 23 -40.29 -6.58 -4.95
N LYS A 24 -39.92 -7.85 -4.74
CA LYS A 24 -40.70 -8.98 -5.26
C LYS A 24 -42.14 -9.00 -4.76
N ARG A 25 -42.37 -8.75 -3.46
CA ARG A 25 -43.73 -8.65 -2.90
C ARG A 25 -44.52 -7.51 -3.54
N MET A 26 -43.95 -6.31 -3.58
CA MET A 26 -44.60 -5.12 -4.11
C MET A 26 -44.88 -5.24 -5.61
N ALA A 27 -43.92 -5.77 -6.38
CA ALA A 27 -44.08 -6.00 -7.81
C ALA A 27 -45.19 -7.02 -8.10
N MET A 28 -45.34 -8.06 -7.29
CA MET A 28 -46.45 -9.02 -7.41
C MET A 28 -47.80 -8.42 -7.03
N GLN A 29 -47.82 -7.52 -6.05
CA GLN A 29 -49.04 -6.87 -5.56
C GLN A 29 -49.55 -5.78 -6.49
N TYR A 30 -48.65 -5.04 -7.15
CA TYR A 30 -48.98 -3.87 -7.98
C TYR A 30 -48.72 -4.09 -9.48
N HIS A 31 -48.52 -5.35 -9.92
CA HIS A 31 -48.29 -5.67 -11.33
C HIS A 31 -49.43 -5.14 -12.23
N PRO A 32 -49.15 -4.48 -13.36
CA PRO A 32 -50.16 -3.86 -14.23
C PRO A 32 -51.22 -4.86 -14.73
N ASP A 33 -50.81 -6.10 -15.03
CA ASP A 33 -51.71 -7.17 -15.47
C ASP A 33 -52.78 -7.56 -14.44
N ARG A 34 -52.53 -7.33 -13.14
CA ARG A 34 -53.48 -7.68 -12.07
C ARG A 34 -54.50 -6.57 -11.79
N HIS A 35 -54.28 -5.37 -12.31
CA HIS A 35 -55.05 -4.16 -11.97
C HIS A 35 -55.65 -3.43 -13.17
N GLN A 36 -55.95 -4.17 -14.25
CA GLN A 36 -56.79 -3.76 -15.39
C GLN A 36 -56.51 -2.32 -15.91
N GLY A 37 -55.24 -1.94 -16.04
CA GLY A 37 -54.86 -0.64 -16.62
C GLY A 37 -55.19 0.58 -15.75
N SER A 38 -55.36 0.42 -14.43
CA SER A 38 -55.45 1.55 -13.50
C SER A 38 -54.18 2.40 -13.56
N LYS A 39 -54.30 3.63 -14.08
CA LYS A 39 -53.19 4.60 -14.19
C LYS A 39 -52.47 4.84 -12.86
N PHE A 40 -53.20 4.73 -11.75
CA PHE A 40 -52.62 4.85 -10.41
C PHE A 40 -51.67 3.69 -10.07
N HIS A 41 -52.08 2.45 -10.33
CA HIS A 41 -51.26 1.26 -10.05
C HIS A 41 -50.05 1.19 -11.00
N GLU A 42 -50.21 1.64 -12.24
CA GLU A 42 -49.11 1.75 -13.20
C GLU A 42 -48.06 2.77 -12.74
N GLU A 43 -48.49 3.95 -12.29
CA GLU A 43 -47.59 5.00 -11.80
C GLU A 43 -46.89 4.58 -10.50
N TYR A 44 -47.62 3.92 -9.60
CA TYR A 44 -47.06 3.39 -8.36
C TYR A 44 -46.07 2.24 -8.62
N PHE A 45 -46.36 1.38 -9.60
CA PHE A 45 -45.43 0.32 -10.04
C PHE A 45 -44.13 0.89 -10.61
N LYS A 46 -44.19 1.99 -11.39
CA LYS A 46 -42.99 2.70 -11.86
C LYS A 46 -42.13 3.18 -10.69
N GLN A 47 -42.75 3.75 -9.65
CA GLN A 47 -42.04 4.20 -8.44
C GLN A 47 -41.41 3.02 -7.67
N ILE A 48 -42.07 1.85 -7.61
CA ILE A 48 -41.53 0.63 -7.00
C ILE A 48 -40.27 0.15 -7.75
N VAL A 49 -40.30 0.17 -9.08
CA VAL A 49 -39.16 -0.24 -9.92
C VAL A 49 -37.99 0.74 -9.74
N GLU A 50 -38.25 2.05 -9.78
CA GLU A 50 -37.24 3.09 -9.59
C GLU A 50 -36.59 3.03 -8.20
N ALA A 51 -37.40 2.77 -7.17
CA ALA A 51 -36.94 2.57 -5.79
C ALA A 51 -36.00 1.36 -5.70
N TYR A 52 -36.36 0.22 -6.28
CA TYR A 52 -35.50 -0.97 -6.28
C TYR A 52 -34.20 -0.76 -7.07
N GLN A 53 -34.26 -0.14 -8.25
CA GLN A 53 -33.07 0.15 -9.06
C GLN A 53 -32.07 1.03 -8.30
N THR A 54 -32.56 2.01 -7.56
CA THR A 54 -31.71 2.92 -6.79
C THR A 54 -31.17 2.27 -5.51
N LEU A 55 -31.98 1.47 -4.81
CA LEU A 55 -31.59 0.88 -3.52
C LEU A 55 -30.82 -0.44 -3.62
N SER A 56 -30.89 -1.14 -4.77
CA SER A 56 -30.19 -2.42 -4.99
C SER A 56 -28.71 -2.25 -5.35
N ASP A 57 -28.33 -1.14 -6.00
CA ASP A 57 -26.92 -0.80 -6.24
C ASP A 57 -26.33 -0.03 -5.05
N PRO A 58 -25.27 -0.52 -4.38
CA PRO A 58 -24.69 0.15 -3.22
C PRO A 58 -24.24 1.59 -3.49
N ALA A 59 -23.72 1.87 -4.68
CA ALA A 59 -23.25 3.21 -5.03
C ALA A 59 -24.41 4.18 -5.27
N ALA A 60 -25.48 3.75 -5.95
CA ALA A 60 -26.69 4.53 -6.15
C ALA A 60 -27.45 4.77 -4.84
N ARG A 61 -27.54 3.75 -3.98
CA ARG A 61 -28.14 3.85 -2.64
C ARG A 61 -27.45 4.91 -1.79
N ASN A 62 -26.12 4.89 -1.72
CA ASN A 62 -25.36 5.89 -0.97
C ASN A 62 -25.59 7.31 -1.50
N ARG A 63 -25.62 7.50 -2.83
CA ARG A 63 -25.94 8.82 -3.43
C ARG A 63 -27.35 9.28 -3.08
N TYR A 64 -28.31 8.37 -3.08
CA TYR A 64 -29.69 8.65 -2.70
C TYR A 64 -29.82 9.02 -1.22
N ASP A 65 -29.15 8.27 -0.34
CA ASP A 65 -29.14 8.51 1.11
C ASP A 65 -28.52 9.87 1.44
N MET A 66 -27.42 10.24 0.76
CA MET A 66 -26.85 11.58 0.88
C MET A 66 -27.84 12.66 0.46
N LYS A 67 -28.53 12.50 -0.66
CA LYS A 67 -29.54 13.46 -1.14
C LYS A 67 -30.71 13.59 -0.16
N LEU A 68 -31.14 12.48 0.45
CA LEU A 68 -32.21 12.45 1.45
C LEU A 68 -31.79 13.18 2.73
N PHE A 69 -30.56 12.95 3.17
CA PHE A 69 -29.94 13.64 4.31
C PHE A 69 -29.84 15.16 4.06
N TYR A 70 -29.31 15.58 2.91
CA TYR A 70 -29.23 16.99 2.55
C TYR A 70 -30.59 17.67 2.52
N ARG A 71 -31.62 17.02 1.94
CA ARG A 71 -32.97 17.57 1.90
C ARG A 71 -33.58 17.74 3.29
N ALA A 72 -33.41 16.75 4.17
CA ALA A 72 -33.89 16.83 5.55
C ALA A 72 -33.24 18.00 6.33
N VAL A 73 -31.96 18.26 6.05
CA VAL A 73 -31.23 19.39 6.64
C VAL A 73 -31.68 20.74 6.06
N THR A 74 -31.98 20.83 4.76
CA THR A 74 -32.39 22.09 4.12
C THR A 74 -33.84 22.48 4.40
N ASP A 75 -34.75 21.51 4.49
CA ASP A 75 -36.17 21.77 4.77
C ASP A 75 -36.39 22.28 6.20
N ALA A 76 -35.45 22.01 7.12
CA ALA A 76 -35.43 22.51 8.49
C ALA A 76 -35.03 24.00 8.62
N VAL A 77 -34.62 24.67 7.52
CA VAL A 77 -34.11 26.04 7.53
C VAL A 77 -34.86 26.92 6.51
N LYS A 78 -36.03 27.46 6.89
CA LYS A 78 -36.69 28.57 6.16
C LYS A 78 -36.92 29.78 7.08
N PRO A 79 -36.39 30.98 6.77
CA PRO A 79 -36.66 32.20 7.53
C PRO A 79 -37.83 33.04 6.92
N PRO A 80 -38.62 33.79 7.72
CA PRO A 80 -39.72 34.62 7.22
C PRO A 80 -39.25 35.93 6.52
N PRO A 81 -40.14 36.59 5.73
CA PRO A 81 -39.76 37.75 4.91
C PRO A 81 -39.60 39.01 5.76
N ARG A 82 -38.66 39.89 5.38
CA ARG A 82 -38.30 41.10 6.13
C ARG A 82 -39.14 42.32 5.72
N PRO A 83 -39.58 43.16 6.67
CA PRO A 83 -39.97 44.54 6.38
C PRO A 83 -38.75 45.48 6.40
N TYR A 84 -38.83 46.51 5.56
CA TYR A 84 -37.82 47.55 5.37
C TYR A 84 -37.69 48.47 6.60
N GLY A 85 -36.45 48.83 6.94
CA GLY A 85 -36.12 49.74 8.03
C GLY A 85 -36.51 51.20 7.77
N THR A 86 -36.73 51.90 8.88
CA THR A 86 -36.99 53.34 9.02
C THR A 86 -35.80 54.21 8.61
N ALA A 87 -36.08 55.35 7.98
CA ALA A 87 -35.14 56.45 7.82
C ALA A 87 -35.80 57.78 8.28
N HIS A 88 -35.09 58.44 9.20
CA HIS A 88 -35.06 59.85 9.56
C HIS A 88 -36.30 60.57 10.13
N GLU A 89 -36.06 61.12 11.32
CA GLU A 89 -36.82 62.15 12.01
C GLU A 89 -36.49 63.54 11.42
N TYR A 90 -37.49 64.24 10.89
CA TYR A 90 -37.56 65.70 10.81
C TYR A 90 -39.03 66.14 10.63
N GLY A 91 -39.54 66.97 11.56
CA GLY A 91 -40.49 68.05 11.24
C GLY A 91 -41.99 67.75 11.22
N GLN A 92 -42.66 68.22 12.29
CA GLN A 92 -43.94 68.95 12.32
C GLN A 92 -45.23 68.33 11.72
N ALA A 93 -46.20 68.20 12.64
CA ALA A 93 -47.63 68.50 12.51
C ALA A 93 -48.49 67.82 11.41
N ALA A 94 -49.40 66.95 11.87
CA ALA A 94 -50.87 67.06 11.70
C ALA A 94 -51.58 65.71 11.41
N HIS A 95 -52.72 65.55 12.09
CA HIS A 95 -53.89 64.70 11.81
C HIS A 95 -53.92 63.20 12.14
N ASN A 96 -54.76 62.91 13.15
CA ASN A 96 -55.74 61.82 13.22
C ASN A 96 -55.85 60.88 12.00
N ARG A 97 -55.61 59.59 12.24
CA ARG A 97 -56.59 58.50 11.99
C ARG A 97 -56.09 57.16 12.56
N TYR A 98 -56.92 56.54 13.39
CA TYR A 98 -56.77 55.17 13.89
C TYR A 98 -56.85 54.17 12.71
N ARG A 99 -55.90 53.23 12.61
CA ARG A 99 -55.91 52.10 11.65
C ARG A 99 -55.51 50.82 12.40
N PRO A 100 -56.21 49.68 12.23
CA PRO A 100 -56.11 48.55 13.14
C PRO A 100 -54.80 47.77 12.95
N ALA A 101 -54.37 47.11 14.03
CA ALA A 101 -53.16 46.31 14.10
C ALA A 101 -53.14 45.16 13.07
N THR A 102 -51.99 44.94 12.43
CA THR A 102 -51.67 43.70 11.71
C THR A 102 -50.74 42.84 12.56
N PRO A 103 -50.90 41.51 12.57
CA PRO A 103 -49.99 40.60 13.24
C PRO A 103 -48.69 40.43 12.43
N ASP A 104 -47.62 40.06 13.14
CA ASP A 104 -46.40 39.42 12.64
C ASP A 104 -45.20 40.33 12.30
N GLU A 105 -44.57 40.87 13.35
CA GLU A 105 -43.10 41.03 13.41
C GLU A 105 -42.52 40.14 14.52
N GLU A 106 -42.81 38.84 14.46
CA GLU A 106 -42.00 37.88 15.21
C GLU A 106 -40.72 37.62 14.41
N LYS A 107 -39.61 38.13 14.94
CA LYS A 107 -38.28 38.13 14.35
C LYS A 107 -37.90 36.76 13.79
N ALA A 108 -37.56 36.75 12.50
CA ALA A 108 -36.90 35.68 11.74
C ALA A 108 -35.49 35.31 12.27
N GLU A 109 -35.32 34.96 13.55
CA GLU A 109 -34.02 34.59 14.13
C GLU A 109 -33.66 33.09 14.00
N THR A 110 -34.49 32.29 13.34
CA THR A 110 -34.43 30.82 13.50
C THR A 110 -33.48 30.07 12.55
N GLY A 111 -32.96 30.69 11.48
CA GLY A 111 -32.05 30.03 10.52
C GLY A 111 -30.55 30.35 10.69
N TRP A 112 -30.23 31.56 11.16
CA TRP A 112 -28.83 32.02 11.30
C TRP A 112 -28.15 31.47 12.55
N GLY A 113 -28.90 31.11 13.59
CA GLY A 113 -28.34 30.52 14.81
C GLY A 113 -27.72 29.15 14.58
N LEU A 114 -28.44 28.26 13.89
CA LEU A 114 -27.96 26.91 13.56
C LEU A 114 -26.74 26.93 12.64
N GLN A 115 -26.72 27.81 11.62
CA GLN A 115 -25.55 27.98 10.75
C GLN A 115 -24.32 28.52 11.51
N LYS A 116 -24.49 29.49 12.41
CA LYS A 116 -23.39 29.99 13.26
C LYS A 116 -22.86 28.92 14.21
N VAL A 117 -23.74 28.12 14.80
CA VAL A 117 -23.37 26.99 15.66
C VAL A 117 -22.60 25.94 14.85
N ALA A 118 -23.05 25.61 13.64
CA ALA A 118 -22.33 24.69 12.76
C ALA A 118 -20.95 25.22 12.36
N ILE A 119 -20.83 26.50 12.01
CA ILE A 119 -19.55 27.15 11.71
C ILE A 119 -18.63 27.13 12.94
N ALA A 120 -19.16 27.46 14.13
CA ALA A 120 -18.41 27.43 15.37
C ALA A 120 -17.89 26.01 15.69
N LEU A 121 -18.72 24.98 15.51
CA LEU A 121 -18.32 23.57 15.66
C LEU A 121 -17.23 23.18 14.66
N LEU A 122 -17.35 23.58 13.39
CA LEU A 122 -16.32 23.34 12.39
C LEU A 122 -14.99 24.02 12.74
N VAL A 123 -15.03 25.26 13.23
CA VAL A 123 -13.83 25.97 13.71
C VAL A 123 -13.20 25.24 14.89
N VAL A 124 -13.99 24.81 15.87
CA VAL A 124 -13.47 24.07 17.04
C VAL A 124 -12.85 22.74 16.61
N VAL A 125 -13.53 21.96 15.77
CA VAL A 125 -12.97 20.70 15.24
C VAL A 125 -11.70 20.96 14.45
N SER A 126 -11.66 22.02 13.64
CA SER A 126 -10.48 22.37 12.85
C SER A 126 -9.31 22.78 13.74
N LEU A 127 -9.55 23.52 14.84
CA LEU A 127 -8.53 23.88 15.82
C LEU A 127 -8.01 22.67 16.61
N VAL A 128 -8.89 21.72 16.94
CA VAL A 128 -8.49 20.45 17.59
C VAL A 128 -7.63 19.62 16.63
N MET A 129 -8.04 19.49 15.37
CA MET A 129 -7.27 18.77 14.35
C MET A 129 -5.93 19.45 14.07
N LEU A 130 -5.90 20.79 14.01
CA LEU A 130 -4.66 21.56 13.87
C LEU A 130 -3.75 21.37 15.09
N GLY A 131 -4.29 21.43 16.30
CA GLY A 131 -3.54 21.20 17.54
C GLY A 131 -2.94 19.79 17.58
N TYR A 132 -3.73 18.77 17.22
CA TYR A 132 -3.25 17.40 17.09
C TYR A 132 -2.13 17.28 16.05
N TRP A 133 -2.32 17.89 14.87
CA TRP A 133 -1.31 17.91 13.82
C TRP A 133 -0.02 18.62 14.26
N CYS A 134 -0.11 19.74 14.98
CA CYS A 134 1.04 20.43 15.56
C CYS A 134 1.78 19.57 16.59
N VAL A 135 1.08 18.82 17.45
CA VAL A 135 1.70 17.88 18.40
C VAL A 135 2.43 16.76 17.67
N GLN A 136 1.81 16.16 16.65
CA GLN A 136 2.45 15.12 15.82
C GLN A 136 3.68 15.65 15.07
N LEU A 137 3.59 16.86 14.52
CA LEU A 137 4.70 17.52 13.83
C LEU A 137 5.85 17.82 14.80
N TYR A 138 5.54 18.28 16.01
CA TYR A 138 6.53 18.52 17.06
C TYR A 138 7.21 17.21 17.50
N GLY A 139 6.44 16.13 17.70
CA GLY A 139 6.97 14.80 17.99
C GLY A 139 7.94 14.32 16.91
N ARG A 140 7.56 14.42 15.64
CA ARG A 140 8.42 14.10 14.48
C ARG A 140 9.70 14.92 14.45
N TYR A 141 9.61 16.23 14.71
CA TYR A 141 10.78 17.10 14.76
C TYR A 141 11.77 16.67 15.86
N GLN A 142 11.26 16.35 17.05
CA GLN A 142 12.11 15.88 18.15
C GLN A 142 12.69 14.48 17.86
N ALA A 143 11.91 13.60 17.25
CA ALA A 143 12.37 12.28 16.82
C ALA A 143 13.53 12.39 15.82
N GLU A 144 13.40 13.26 14.82
CA GLU A 144 14.45 13.51 13.83
C GLU A 144 15.72 14.08 14.50
N LYS A 145 15.57 15.03 15.42
CA LYS A 145 16.68 15.59 16.18
C LYS A 145 17.41 14.53 17.01
N ALA A 146 16.67 13.70 17.75
CA ALA A 146 17.22 12.61 18.55
C ALA A 146 17.93 11.56 17.67
N TYR A 147 17.33 11.20 16.53
CA TYR A 147 17.91 10.28 15.57
C TYR A 147 19.23 10.80 14.99
N LYS A 148 19.30 12.09 14.63
CA LYS A 148 20.55 12.73 14.16
C LYS A 148 21.64 12.78 15.23
N ALA A 149 21.25 12.78 16.51
CA ALA A 149 22.19 12.64 17.63
C ALA A 149 22.62 11.18 17.90
N GLY A 150 22.08 10.21 17.15
CA GLY A 150 22.38 8.78 17.32
C GLY A 150 21.51 8.06 18.36
N ASP A 151 20.56 8.74 18.99
CA ASP A 151 19.67 8.16 20.00
C ASP A 151 18.38 7.63 19.37
N ILE A 152 18.44 6.37 18.93
CA ILE A 152 17.31 5.67 18.30
C ILE A 152 16.17 5.44 19.30
N VAL A 153 16.49 5.19 20.58
CA VAL A 153 15.48 4.89 21.60
C VAL A 153 14.68 6.15 21.91
N ALA A 154 15.35 7.29 22.10
CA ALA A 154 14.66 8.56 22.28
C ALA A 154 13.86 8.95 21.01
N ALA A 155 14.41 8.72 19.82
CA ALA A 155 13.69 9.00 18.57
C ALA A 155 12.35 8.24 18.49
N LEU A 156 12.37 6.93 18.77
CA LEU A 156 11.15 6.12 18.81
C LEU A 156 10.22 6.46 20.00
N GLY A 157 10.77 7.03 21.07
CA GLY A 157 9.99 7.57 22.18
C GLY A 157 9.20 8.84 21.81
N TYR A 158 9.76 9.71 20.97
CA TYR A 158 9.07 10.90 20.46
C TYR A 158 8.07 10.59 19.34
N ASP A 159 8.43 9.68 18.44
CA ASP A 159 7.54 9.18 17.38
C ASP A 159 7.85 7.71 17.06
N ALA A 160 6.98 6.82 17.51
CA ALA A 160 7.08 5.37 17.28
C ALA A 160 6.95 5.01 15.79
N THR A 161 6.34 5.87 14.97
CA THR A 161 6.18 5.68 13.52
C THR A 161 7.34 6.24 12.71
N PHE A 162 8.36 6.83 13.37
CA PHE A 162 9.48 7.46 12.67
C PHE A 162 10.32 6.43 11.92
N ALA A 163 10.15 6.40 10.60
CA ALA A 163 10.70 5.35 9.75
C ALA A 163 12.24 5.18 9.81
N PRO A 164 13.05 6.27 9.81
CA PRO A 164 14.51 6.13 9.90
C PRO A 164 14.98 5.46 11.20
N ALA A 165 14.34 5.78 12.34
CA ALA A 165 14.69 5.16 13.61
C ALA A 165 14.26 3.69 13.68
N ASN A 166 13.08 3.35 13.14
CA ASN A 166 12.63 1.97 12.99
C ASN A 166 13.63 1.16 12.12
N PHE A 167 14.03 1.70 10.97
CA PHE A 167 15.04 1.07 10.11
C PHE A 167 16.37 0.85 10.84
N ALA A 168 16.89 1.86 11.54
CA ALA A 168 18.14 1.74 12.28
C ALA A 168 18.05 0.72 13.42
N LYS A 169 16.92 0.68 14.14
CA LYS A 169 16.65 -0.34 15.17
C LYS A 169 16.64 -1.75 14.57
N ALA A 170 15.99 -1.92 13.42
CA ALA A 170 15.95 -3.19 12.70
C ALA A 170 17.35 -3.66 12.29
N GLN A 171 18.20 -2.75 11.80
CA GLN A 171 19.60 -3.05 11.47
C GLN A 171 20.41 -3.47 12.69
N GLN A 172 20.22 -2.84 13.86
CA GLN A 172 20.89 -3.24 15.10
C GLN A 172 20.50 -4.67 15.52
N LEU A 173 19.22 -5.04 15.40
CA LEU A 173 18.72 -6.38 15.71
C LEU A 173 19.25 -7.42 14.71
N LEU A 174 19.31 -7.08 13.42
CA LEU A 174 19.95 -7.92 12.42
C LEU A 174 21.44 -8.16 12.69
N ALA A 175 22.17 -7.12 13.11
CA ALA A 175 23.58 -7.25 13.49
C ALA A 175 23.76 -8.19 14.71
N LYS A 176 22.79 -8.22 15.62
CA LYS A 176 22.71 -9.17 16.74
C LYS A 176 22.22 -10.57 16.34
N ARG A 177 22.02 -10.83 15.03
CA ARG A 177 21.49 -12.09 14.49
C ARG A 177 20.09 -12.43 15.00
N GLN A 178 19.25 -11.41 15.25
CA GLN A 178 17.85 -11.54 15.68
C GLN A 178 16.90 -11.12 14.55
N PRO A 179 16.79 -11.89 13.44
CA PRO A 179 15.99 -11.49 12.28
C PRO A 179 14.48 -11.43 12.57
N SER A 180 13.98 -12.31 13.45
CA SER A 180 12.56 -12.32 13.84
C SER A 180 12.15 -11.04 14.58
N GLU A 181 13.02 -10.55 15.48
CA GLU A 181 12.77 -9.31 16.22
C GLU A 181 12.96 -8.07 15.33
N ALA A 182 13.85 -8.13 14.34
CA ALA A 182 14.08 -7.03 13.41
C ALA A 182 12.92 -6.78 12.43
N MET A 183 12.19 -7.83 12.05
CA MET A 183 11.13 -7.80 11.04
C MET A 183 10.04 -6.75 11.28
N PRO A 184 9.40 -6.66 12.46
CA PRO A 184 8.35 -5.65 12.70
C PRO A 184 8.87 -4.20 12.57
N TYR A 185 10.15 -3.96 12.88
CA TYR A 185 10.75 -2.63 12.72
C TYR A 185 10.98 -2.29 11.23
N PHE A 186 11.36 -3.28 10.39
CA PHE A 186 11.40 -3.05 8.95
C PHE A 186 10.00 -2.81 8.38
N ASP A 187 8.99 -3.57 8.84
CA ASP A 187 7.60 -3.37 8.39
C ASP A 187 7.10 -1.97 8.76
N ALA A 188 7.32 -1.53 9.99
CA ALA A 188 7.00 -0.17 10.43
C ALA A 188 7.74 0.89 9.61
N ALA A 189 9.05 0.68 9.35
CA ALA A 189 9.83 1.60 8.53
C ALA A 189 9.29 1.71 7.10
N ILE A 190 8.84 0.60 6.50
CA ILE A 190 8.25 0.57 5.16
C ILE A 190 6.87 1.24 5.15
N GLN A 191 6.02 0.91 6.13
CA GLN A 191 4.66 1.42 6.23
C GLN A 191 4.61 2.94 6.41
N HIS A 192 5.58 3.51 7.14
CA HIS A 192 5.62 4.92 7.49
C HIS A 192 6.69 5.72 6.72
N ALA A 193 7.28 5.14 5.68
CA ALA A 193 8.20 5.88 4.81
C ALA A 193 7.43 6.87 3.92
N ASP A 194 7.97 8.08 3.75
CA ASP A 194 7.41 9.07 2.81
C ASP A 194 7.41 8.59 1.35
N ARG A 195 8.34 7.68 1.03
CA ARG A 195 8.51 7.08 -0.30
C ARG A 195 9.15 5.70 -0.17
N THR A 196 9.05 4.89 -1.21
CA THR A 196 9.69 3.58 -1.27
C THR A 196 11.21 3.73 -1.14
N GLN A 197 11.76 3.19 -0.05
CA GLN A 197 13.19 3.26 0.27
C GLN A 197 13.87 1.91 -0.02
N PRO A 198 14.75 1.81 -1.04
CA PRO A 198 15.40 0.55 -1.43
C PRO A 198 16.09 -0.19 -0.29
N ASN A 199 16.74 0.53 0.63
CA ASN A 199 17.42 -0.05 1.78
C ASN A 199 16.46 -0.71 2.78
N TYR A 200 15.21 -0.23 2.92
CA TYR A 200 14.26 -0.79 3.87
C TYR A 200 13.79 -2.18 3.41
N TYR A 201 13.39 -2.28 2.13
CA TYR A 201 13.03 -3.55 1.50
C TYR A 201 14.22 -4.52 1.46
N ARG A 202 15.43 -4.05 1.13
CA ARG A 202 16.62 -4.90 1.17
C ARG A 202 16.88 -5.44 2.58
N GLY A 203 16.78 -4.60 3.61
CA GLY A 203 16.95 -5.02 5.00
C GLY A 203 15.95 -6.10 5.42
N ARG A 204 14.67 -5.93 5.05
CA ARG A 204 13.63 -6.94 5.29
C ARG A 204 13.84 -8.22 4.48
N ALA A 205 14.26 -8.11 3.21
CA ALA A 205 14.65 -9.25 2.41
C ALA A 205 15.74 -10.08 3.10
N LEU A 206 16.72 -9.42 3.72
CA LEU A 206 17.78 -10.08 4.47
C LEU A 206 17.23 -10.83 5.70
N CYS A 207 16.25 -10.27 6.42
CA CYS A 207 15.52 -11.01 7.46
C CYS A 207 14.85 -12.26 6.89
N TYR A 208 14.11 -12.11 5.79
CA TYR A 208 13.43 -13.23 5.13
C TYR A 208 14.41 -14.34 4.70
N VAL A 209 15.58 -14.00 4.15
CA VAL A 209 16.62 -14.97 3.82
C VAL A 209 17.10 -15.73 5.07
N LYS A 210 17.36 -15.04 6.18
CA LYS A 210 17.77 -15.70 7.44
C LYS A 210 16.66 -16.58 8.02
N LEU A 211 15.40 -16.24 7.79
CA LEU A 211 14.22 -17.01 8.18
C LEU A 211 13.81 -18.08 7.15
N ARG A 212 14.59 -18.25 6.07
CA ARG A 212 14.33 -19.20 4.97
C ARG A 212 13.01 -18.95 4.21
N GLN A 213 12.54 -17.71 4.20
CA GLN A 213 11.35 -17.24 3.49
C GLN A 213 11.75 -16.63 2.14
N TYR A 214 12.20 -17.46 1.21
CA TYR A 214 12.92 -17.00 0.02
C TYR A 214 12.04 -16.31 -1.02
N GLU A 215 10.75 -16.67 -1.09
CA GLU A 215 9.78 -16.05 -1.97
C GLU A 215 9.55 -14.58 -1.58
N GLN A 216 9.36 -14.31 -0.29
CA GLN A 216 9.21 -12.96 0.25
C GLN A 216 10.49 -12.14 0.07
N ALA A 217 11.66 -12.74 0.32
CA ALA A 217 12.95 -12.09 0.07
C ALA A 217 13.11 -11.68 -1.40
N THR A 218 12.73 -12.56 -2.32
CA THR A 218 12.76 -12.31 -3.77
C THR A 218 11.83 -11.15 -4.13
N SER A 219 10.62 -11.14 -3.58
CA SER A 219 9.64 -10.06 -3.82
C SER A 219 10.13 -8.69 -3.36
N ASP A 220 10.75 -8.63 -2.19
CA ASP A 220 11.34 -7.39 -1.66
C ASP A 220 12.51 -6.91 -2.52
N LEU A 221 13.41 -7.82 -2.93
CA LEU A 221 14.54 -7.47 -3.82
C LEU A 221 14.08 -7.02 -5.21
N GLN A 222 13.02 -7.62 -5.75
CA GLN A 222 12.38 -7.14 -6.98
C GLN A 222 11.81 -5.73 -6.81
N THR A 223 11.24 -5.42 -5.65
CA THR A 223 10.78 -4.07 -5.33
C THR A 223 11.94 -3.07 -5.24
N VAL A 224 13.08 -3.48 -4.66
CA VAL A 224 14.32 -2.70 -4.69
C VAL A 224 14.73 -2.37 -6.11
N LEU A 225 14.77 -3.37 -7.00
CA LEU A 225 15.19 -3.19 -8.39
C LEU A 225 14.17 -2.43 -9.25
N ARG A 226 12.90 -2.39 -8.86
CA ARG A 226 11.89 -1.53 -9.51
C ARG A 226 12.19 -0.05 -9.29
N VAL A 227 12.64 0.31 -8.09
CA VAL A 227 12.95 1.70 -7.70
C VAL A 227 14.39 2.09 -8.05
N ALA A 228 15.33 1.17 -7.86
CA ALA A 228 16.74 1.36 -8.14
C ALA A 228 17.26 0.25 -9.07
N PRO A 229 16.98 0.33 -10.39
CA PRO A 229 17.30 -0.76 -11.33
C PRO A 229 18.79 -1.09 -11.43
N GLN A 230 19.67 -0.18 -11.07
CA GLN A 230 21.13 -0.34 -11.12
C GLN A 230 21.73 -0.63 -9.74
N ASN A 231 20.91 -0.97 -8.73
CA ASN A 231 21.40 -1.35 -7.41
C ASN A 231 22.16 -2.69 -7.53
N ASP A 232 23.48 -2.60 -7.53
CA ASP A 232 24.41 -3.72 -7.70
C ASP A 232 24.22 -4.82 -6.66
N THR A 233 23.97 -4.43 -5.42
CA THR A 233 23.83 -5.33 -4.28
C THR A 233 22.54 -6.13 -4.40
N ALA A 234 21.42 -5.47 -4.72
CA ALA A 234 20.14 -6.15 -4.93
C ALA A 234 20.14 -7.00 -6.20
N LEU A 235 20.84 -6.58 -7.26
CA LEU A 235 21.04 -7.40 -8.47
C LEU A 235 21.75 -8.71 -8.12
N TYR A 236 22.82 -8.63 -7.33
CA TYR A 236 23.55 -9.81 -6.88
C TYR A 236 22.71 -10.66 -5.92
N GLU A 237 22.16 -10.10 -4.84
CA GLU A 237 21.41 -10.84 -3.82
C GLU A 237 20.20 -11.57 -4.43
N LEU A 238 19.51 -10.96 -5.39
CA LEU A 238 18.40 -11.61 -6.09
C LEU A 238 18.90 -12.77 -6.97
N ALA A 239 19.96 -12.53 -7.75
CA ALA A 239 20.53 -13.56 -8.61
C ALA A 239 21.08 -14.73 -7.80
N ASP A 240 21.73 -14.46 -6.66
CA ASP A 240 22.28 -15.46 -5.75
C ASP A 240 21.18 -16.39 -5.20
N LEU A 241 20.07 -15.82 -4.70
CA LEU A 241 18.91 -16.60 -4.27
C LEU A 241 18.32 -17.43 -5.40
N GLN A 242 18.19 -16.85 -6.59
CA GLN A 242 17.64 -17.56 -7.75
C GLN A 242 18.51 -18.74 -8.18
N VAL A 243 19.83 -18.56 -8.17
CA VAL A 243 20.79 -19.59 -8.58
C VAL A 243 20.94 -20.67 -7.53
N PHE A 244 21.29 -20.31 -6.30
CA PHE A 244 21.73 -21.27 -5.30
C PHE A 244 20.61 -21.83 -4.43
N VAL A 245 19.48 -21.12 -4.32
CA VAL A 245 18.37 -21.54 -3.44
C VAL A 245 17.17 -22.02 -4.26
N GLN A 246 16.75 -21.24 -5.26
CA GLN A 246 15.54 -21.55 -6.04
C GLN A 246 15.81 -22.47 -7.23
N ASN A 247 17.08 -22.67 -7.61
CA ASN A 247 17.47 -23.45 -8.78
C ASN A 247 16.79 -22.93 -10.08
N ARG A 248 16.74 -21.60 -10.22
CA ARG A 248 16.16 -20.85 -11.33
C ARG A 248 17.24 -19.98 -12.02
N PRO A 249 18.27 -20.60 -12.63
CA PRO A 249 19.35 -19.86 -13.28
C PRO A 249 18.87 -19.01 -14.47
N ASP A 250 17.75 -19.38 -15.09
CA ASP A 250 17.09 -18.63 -16.16
C ASP A 250 16.73 -17.19 -15.75
N LEU A 251 16.24 -17.01 -14.52
CA LEU A 251 15.83 -15.71 -14.00
C LEU A 251 17.02 -14.85 -13.52
N ALA A 252 18.12 -15.49 -13.15
CA ALA A 252 19.28 -14.82 -12.58
C ALA A 252 20.19 -14.19 -13.64
N LEU A 253 20.34 -14.82 -14.80
CA LEU A 253 21.28 -14.39 -15.84
C LEU A 253 21.11 -12.91 -16.25
N PRO A 254 19.91 -12.36 -16.49
CA PRO A 254 19.75 -10.96 -16.85
C PRO A 254 20.26 -9.99 -15.78
N ASN A 255 20.07 -10.33 -14.50
CA ASN A 255 20.55 -9.52 -13.38
C ASN A 255 22.07 -9.58 -13.26
N LEU A 256 22.66 -10.76 -13.45
CA LEU A 256 24.11 -10.95 -13.48
C LEU A 256 24.75 -10.24 -14.67
N ASP A 257 24.13 -10.26 -15.85
CA ASP A 257 24.58 -9.54 -17.05
C ASP A 257 24.62 -8.04 -16.80
N LYS A 258 23.55 -7.50 -16.21
CA LYS A 258 23.47 -6.08 -15.85
C LYS A 258 24.55 -5.70 -14.84
N LEU A 259 24.73 -6.52 -13.81
CA LEU A 259 25.73 -6.30 -12.77
C LEU A 259 27.15 -6.34 -13.35
N LEU A 260 27.49 -7.35 -14.15
CA LEU A 260 28.81 -7.50 -14.76
C LEU A 260 29.11 -6.45 -15.82
N LYS A 261 28.08 -5.86 -16.46
CA LYS A 261 28.28 -4.69 -17.32
C LYS A 261 28.77 -3.47 -16.54
N MET A 262 28.30 -3.28 -15.31
CA MET A 262 28.70 -2.18 -14.43
C MET A 262 30.00 -2.50 -13.67
N LYS A 263 30.18 -3.76 -13.26
CA LYS A 263 31.33 -4.26 -12.50
C LYS A 263 31.91 -5.52 -13.16
N PRO A 264 32.72 -5.38 -14.22
CA PRO A 264 33.22 -6.52 -15.01
C PRO A 264 34.07 -7.53 -14.25
N LEU A 265 34.70 -7.10 -13.15
CA LEU A 265 35.57 -7.92 -12.30
C LEU A 265 34.91 -8.27 -10.96
N TYR A 266 33.57 -8.26 -10.88
CA TYR A 266 32.88 -8.65 -9.65
C TYR A 266 32.84 -10.17 -9.50
N TYR A 267 33.77 -10.70 -8.69
CA TYR A 267 34.00 -12.13 -8.50
C TYR A 267 32.71 -12.93 -8.23
N ASP A 268 31.91 -12.53 -7.24
CA ASP A 268 30.72 -13.29 -6.84
C ASP A 268 29.71 -13.43 -7.98
N ALA A 269 29.54 -12.39 -8.79
CA ALA A 269 28.65 -12.44 -9.96
C ALA A 269 29.24 -13.24 -11.12
N LEU A 270 30.57 -13.17 -11.35
CA LEU A 270 31.24 -14.02 -12.35
C LEU A 270 31.08 -15.50 -11.99
N PHE A 271 31.29 -15.84 -10.72
CA PHE A 271 31.12 -17.18 -10.18
C PHE A 271 29.67 -17.65 -10.27
N ALA A 272 28.71 -16.86 -9.76
CA ALA A 272 27.29 -17.19 -9.81
C ALA A 272 26.81 -17.39 -11.26
N LYS A 273 27.31 -16.59 -12.21
CA LYS A 273 27.01 -16.75 -13.63
C LYS A 273 27.62 -18.02 -14.22
N GLY A 274 28.89 -18.31 -13.90
CA GLY A 274 29.54 -19.55 -14.31
C GLY A 274 28.80 -20.79 -13.80
N TYR A 275 28.39 -20.79 -12.54
CA TYR A 275 27.61 -21.87 -11.94
C TYR A 275 26.20 -21.98 -12.54
N ALA A 276 25.50 -20.86 -12.74
CA ALA A 276 24.19 -20.85 -13.40
C ALA A 276 24.25 -21.47 -14.82
N LEU A 277 25.28 -21.13 -15.59
CA LEU A 277 25.49 -21.69 -16.93
C LEU A 277 25.84 -23.18 -16.89
N LEU A 278 26.60 -23.63 -15.87
CA LEU A 278 26.87 -25.05 -15.64
C LEU A 278 25.56 -25.82 -15.36
N GLN A 279 24.67 -25.30 -14.52
CA GLN A 279 23.35 -25.93 -14.27
C GLN A 279 22.50 -26.01 -15.53
N MET A 280 22.64 -25.04 -16.44
CA MET A 280 21.99 -25.04 -17.75
C MET A 280 22.74 -25.87 -18.81
N GLN A 281 23.79 -26.61 -18.44
CA GLN A 281 24.62 -27.43 -19.33
C GLN A 281 25.33 -26.65 -20.46
N ARG A 282 25.52 -25.34 -20.27
CA ARG A 282 26.22 -24.45 -21.22
C ARG A 282 27.71 -24.41 -20.88
N TYR A 283 28.38 -25.56 -21.06
CA TYR A 283 29.72 -25.81 -20.51
C TYR A 283 30.81 -24.85 -21.02
N ASP A 284 30.84 -24.49 -22.30
CA ASP A 284 31.83 -23.54 -22.84
C ASP A 284 31.70 -22.15 -22.19
N SER A 285 30.47 -21.65 -22.12
CA SER A 285 30.17 -20.36 -21.47
C SER A 285 30.47 -20.42 -19.98
N ALA A 286 30.12 -21.53 -19.30
CA ALA A 286 30.44 -21.74 -17.90
C ALA A 286 31.96 -21.70 -17.66
N ASN A 287 32.74 -22.39 -18.49
CA ASN A 287 34.20 -22.39 -18.40
C ASN A 287 34.77 -20.98 -18.50
N PHE A 288 34.32 -20.21 -19.51
CA PHE A 288 34.76 -18.83 -19.72
C PHE A 288 34.51 -17.93 -18.50
N TYR A 289 33.31 -17.96 -17.91
CA TYR A 289 33.00 -17.11 -16.75
C TYR A 289 33.71 -17.58 -15.47
N LEU A 290 33.95 -18.88 -15.29
CA LEU A 290 34.75 -19.40 -14.17
C LEU A 290 36.25 -19.05 -14.32
N GLU A 291 36.78 -19.04 -15.54
CA GLU A 291 38.15 -18.54 -15.80
C GLU A 291 38.26 -17.05 -15.50
N LYS A 292 37.29 -16.24 -15.94
CA LYS A 292 37.22 -14.82 -15.57
C LYS A 292 37.10 -14.60 -14.06
N ALA A 293 36.34 -15.43 -13.35
CA ALA A 293 36.25 -15.34 -11.89
C ALA A 293 37.63 -15.55 -11.24
N ARG A 294 38.46 -16.46 -11.76
CA ARG A 294 39.83 -16.66 -11.28
C ARG A 294 40.73 -15.45 -11.55
N GLU A 295 40.63 -14.86 -12.74
CA GLU A 295 41.38 -13.65 -13.12
C GLU A 295 41.00 -12.45 -12.25
N ALA A 296 39.73 -12.34 -11.88
CA ALA A 296 39.17 -11.27 -11.05
C ALA A 296 39.49 -11.39 -9.54
N ASN A 297 40.58 -12.07 -9.19
CA ASN A 297 41.19 -12.09 -7.85
C ASN A 297 40.55 -13.03 -6.81
N ASN A 298 40.41 -14.33 -7.12
CA ASN A 298 40.29 -15.35 -6.07
C ASN A 298 40.62 -16.79 -6.51
N THR A 299 41.67 -17.38 -5.94
CA THR A 299 41.94 -18.83 -5.96
C THR A 299 41.04 -19.56 -4.96
N GLN A 300 39.73 -19.27 -4.99
CA GLN A 300 38.76 -19.94 -4.13
C GLN A 300 38.56 -21.38 -4.62
N ALA A 301 38.52 -22.30 -3.67
CA ALA A 301 38.54 -23.73 -3.95
C ALA A 301 37.27 -24.17 -4.71
N GLU A 302 36.16 -23.47 -4.50
CA GLU A 302 34.87 -23.63 -5.17
C GLU A 302 34.99 -23.47 -6.70
N VAL A 303 35.76 -22.50 -7.18
CA VAL A 303 35.90 -22.26 -8.62
C VAL A 303 36.55 -23.45 -9.30
N PHE A 304 37.64 -23.96 -8.71
CA PHE A 304 38.33 -25.15 -9.20
C PHE A 304 37.44 -26.39 -9.12
N TYR A 305 36.65 -26.51 -8.05
CA TYR A 305 35.69 -27.61 -7.89
C TYR A 305 34.68 -27.64 -9.04
N TYR A 306 34.04 -26.51 -9.36
CA TYR A 306 33.08 -26.42 -10.46
C TYR A 306 33.72 -26.49 -11.85
N GLN A 307 34.93 -25.95 -12.02
CA GLN A 307 35.71 -26.13 -13.24
C GLN A 307 35.98 -27.61 -13.53
N GLY A 308 36.23 -28.43 -12.52
CA GLY A 308 36.39 -29.88 -12.71
C GLY A 308 35.18 -30.53 -13.36
N PHE A 309 33.96 -30.16 -12.96
CA PHE A 309 32.73 -30.66 -13.61
C PHE A 309 32.58 -30.14 -15.04
N VAL A 310 32.86 -28.86 -15.27
CA VAL A 310 32.81 -28.27 -16.61
C VAL A 310 33.80 -28.95 -17.56
N LYS A 311 35.07 -29.11 -17.15
CA LYS A 311 36.10 -29.75 -17.97
C LYS A 311 35.79 -31.22 -18.25
N LYS A 312 35.25 -31.95 -17.26
CA LYS A 312 34.79 -33.33 -17.47
C LYS A 312 33.66 -33.38 -18.51
N ALA A 313 32.69 -32.48 -18.41
CA ALA A 313 31.58 -32.41 -19.36
C ALA A 313 32.05 -32.05 -20.79
N LEU A 314 33.14 -31.29 -20.91
CA LEU A 314 33.81 -30.97 -22.17
C LEU A 314 34.73 -32.10 -22.69
N GLY A 315 34.83 -33.24 -21.97
CA GLY A 315 35.66 -34.38 -22.34
C GLY A 315 37.12 -34.30 -21.90
N ASP A 316 37.55 -33.20 -21.28
CA ASP A 316 38.92 -33.03 -20.78
C ASP A 316 39.05 -33.58 -19.34
N THR A 317 39.11 -34.90 -19.27
CA THR A 317 39.19 -35.64 -18.01
C THR A 317 40.49 -35.36 -17.23
N ALA A 318 41.58 -35.05 -17.93
CA ALA A 318 42.86 -34.73 -17.32
C ALA A 318 42.80 -33.38 -16.61
N GLN A 319 42.30 -32.33 -17.29
CA GLN A 319 42.10 -31.02 -16.67
C GLN A 319 41.05 -31.06 -15.56
N ALA A 320 40.01 -31.88 -15.70
CA ALA A 320 39.01 -32.07 -14.65
C ALA A 320 39.64 -32.57 -13.34
N ARG A 321 40.50 -33.60 -13.44
CA ARG A 321 41.23 -34.16 -12.30
C ARG A 321 42.17 -33.14 -11.68
N ALA A 322 42.93 -32.42 -12.51
CA ALA A 322 43.84 -31.37 -12.05
C ALA A 322 43.09 -30.26 -11.30
N ALA A 323 41.93 -29.83 -11.82
CA ALA A 323 41.09 -28.82 -11.18
C ALA A 323 40.59 -29.30 -9.80
N TRP A 324 40.11 -30.54 -9.69
CA TRP A 324 39.67 -31.07 -8.40
C TRP A 324 40.82 -31.27 -7.41
N GLN A 325 42.00 -31.68 -7.85
CA GLN A 325 43.19 -31.75 -7.00
C GLN A 325 43.58 -30.36 -6.48
N GLN A 326 43.50 -29.33 -7.34
CA GLN A 326 43.73 -27.96 -6.94
C GLN A 326 42.68 -27.47 -5.92
N ALA A 327 41.40 -27.83 -6.11
CA ALA A 327 40.35 -27.53 -5.14
C ALA A 327 40.64 -28.16 -3.77
N ALA A 328 41.06 -29.43 -3.74
CA ALA A 328 41.47 -30.11 -2.50
C ALA A 328 42.66 -29.40 -1.82
N ALA A 329 43.68 -29.03 -2.61
CA ALA A 329 44.86 -28.33 -2.12
C ALA A 329 44.52 -26.95 -1.52
N LEU A 330 43.44 -26.33 -1.98
CA LEU A 330 42.90 -25.07 -1.46
C LEU A 330 41.92 -25.26 -0.30
N GLY A 331 41.81 -26.47 0.25
CA GLY A 331 40.99 -26.78 1.42
C GLY A 331 39.52 -27.12 1.12
N PHE A 332 39.15 -27.35 -0.15
CA PHE A 332 37.80 -27.84 -0.45
C PHE A 332 37.59 -29.23 0.16
N PRO A 333 36.43 -29.53 0.76
CA PRO A 333 36.20 -30.84 1.39
C PRO A 333 36.39 -32.00 0.41
N GLU A 334 37.40 -32.84 0.65
CA GLU A 334 37.68 -34.01 -0.19
C GLU A 334 36.49 -34.98 -0.30
N SER A 335 35.64 -35.02 0.73
CA SER A 335 34.41 -35.81 0.74
C SER A 335 33.43 -35.44 -0.37
N ARG A 336 33.49 -34.20 -0.88
CA ARG A 336 32.66 -33.71 -1.99
C ARG A 336 33.32 -33.92 -3.36
N ILE A 337 34.62 -34.21 -3.40
CA ILE A 337 35.37 -34.38 -4.64
C ILE A 337 35.12 -35.79 -5.22
N PRO A 338 34.84 -35.92 -6.53
CA PRO A 338 34.66 -37.23 -7.16
C PRO A 338 35.90 -38.13 -7.04
N LYS A 339 35.77 -39.27 -6.33
CA LYS A 339 36.87 -40.24 -6.11
C LYS A 339 37.24 -41.09 -7.34
N LYS A 340 36.31 -41.27 -8.27
CA LYS A 340 36.46 -42.10 -9.46
C LYS A 340 36.09 -41.28 -10.68
N ILE A 341 37.09 -40.95 -11.48
CA ILE A 341 36.95 -40.24 -12.74
C ILE A 341 37.23 -41.29 -13.82
N TYR A 342 36.20 -42.02 -14.21
CA TYR A 342 36.24 -43.02 -15.28
C TYR A 342 36.12 -42.33 -16.63
#